data_AF-A0A7S2NJR3-F1
#
_entry.id   AF-A0A7S2NJR3-F1
#
_cell.length_a   1.000
_cell.length_b   1.000
_cell.length_c   1.000
_cell.angle_alpha   90.00
_cell.angle_beta   90.00
_cell.angle_gamma   90.00
#
_symmetry.space_group_name_H-M   'P 1'
#
loop_
_entity.id
_entity.type
_entity.pdbx_description
1 polymer ?
#
loop_
_entity_poly.entity_id
_entity_poly.type
_entity_poly.pdbx_seq_one_letter_code
_entity_poly.pdbx_strand_id
1 'polypeptide(L)'
;DRLRKMADAALSQLQAPDAKKEEFRAYLSKAGVIDALTKVLVGLYEEPEKPANAIDFIKMTLGAPSGVDVDALKAENEQLRQKCDEMELKLAEAEKKLAEGSPDE
;
A
#
# COMPACT_ATOMS: atom_id res chain seq x y z
N ASP A 1 -52.45 -4.31 17.07
CA ASP A 1 -51.57 -3.19 16.64
C ASP A 1 -50.36 -2.89 17.50
N ARG A 2 -50.49 -2.50 18.78
CA ARG A 2 -49.30 -2.13 19.59
C ARG A 2 -48.27 -3.26 19.74
N LEU A 3 -48.72 -4.51 19.92
CA LEU A 3 -47.84 -5.68 19.98
C LEU A 3 -47.04 -5.89 18.69
N ARG A 4 -47.69 -5.66 17.53
CA ARG A 4 -47.06 -5.84 16.21
C ARG A 4 -46.00 -4.77 15.95
N LYS A 5 -46.29 -3.51 16.28
CA LYS A 5 -45.31 -2.41 16.21
C LYS A 5 -44.11 -2.62 17.14
N MET A 6 -44.32 -3.18 18.33
CA MET A 6 -43.20 -3.51 19.24
C MET A 6 -42.34 -4.65 18.69
N ALA A 7 -42.94 -5.67 18.08
CA ALA A 7 -42.21 -6.75 17.43
C ALA A 7 -41.37 -6.24 16.24
N ASP A 8 -41.94 -5.38 15.38
CA ASP A 8 -41.21 -4.80 14.24
C ASP A 8 -40.05 -3.89 14.68
N ALA A 9 -40.24 -3.10 15.74
CA ALA A 9 -39.18 -2.26 16.30
C ALA A 9 -38.05 -3.08 16.92
N ALA A 10 -38.37 -4.17 17.63
CA ALA A 10 -37.38 -5.08 18.18
C ALA A 10 -36.60 -5.82 17.08
N LEU A 11 -37.27 -6.24 16.00
CA LEU A 11 -36.63 -6.89 14.86
C LEU A 11 -35.70 -5.93 14.11
N SER A 12 -36.11 -4.67 13.92
CA SER A 12 -35.29 -3.61 13.34
C SER A 12 -34.07 -3.28 14.21
N GLN A 13 -34.23 -3.27 15.54
CA GLN A 13 -33.12 -3.08 16.49
C GLN A 13 -32.16 -4.27 16.55
N LEU A 14 -32.58 -5.49 16.19
CA LEU A 14 -31.69 -6.66 16.04
C LEU A 14 -30.95 -6.62 14.70
N GLN A 15 -31.60 -6.15 13.63
CA GLN A 15 -30.99 -6.02 12.30
C GLN A 15 -29.98 -4.86 12.22
N ALA A 16 -30.23 -3.74 12.89
CA ALA A 16 -29.33 -2.58 12.88
C ALA A 16 -27.89 -2.86 13.39
N PRO A 17 -27.65 -3.60 14.49
CA PRO A 17 -26.30 -3.94 14.94
C PRO A 17 -25.62 -4.97 14.05
N ASP A 18 -26.35 -5.90 13.43
CA ASP A 18 -25.75 -6.88 12.52
C ASP A 18 -25.46 -6.27 11.15
N ALA A 19 -26.31 -5.38 10.64
CA ALA A 19 -26.05 -4.58 9.44
C ALA A 19 -24.78 -3.72 9.59
N LYS A 20 -24.61 -3.06 10.75
CA LYS A 20 -23.38 -2.29 11.03
C LYS A 20 -22.12 -3.15 11.05
N LYS A 21 -22.19 -4.36 11.61
CA LYS A 21 -21.05 -5.31 11.59
C LYS A 21 -20.74 -5.75 10.18
N GLU A 22 -21.77 -6.00 9.36
CA GLU A 22 -21.60 -6.42 7.98
C GLU A 22 -20.99 -5.31 7.12
N GLU A 23 -21.47 -4.07 7.26
CA GLU A 23 -20.87 -2.89 6.62
C GLU A 23 -19.40 -2.71 7.01
N PHE A 24 -19.07 -2.91 8.30
CA PHE A 24 -17.68 -2.82 8.76
C PHE A 24 -16.81 -3.94 8.17
N ARG A 25 -17.31 -5.17 8.10
CA ARG A 25 -16.61 -6.29 7.44
C ARG A 25 -16.40 -6.02 5.95
N ALA A 26 -17.42 -5.51 5.26
CA ALA A 26 -17.34 -5.14 3.85
C ALA A 26 -16.31 -4.02 3.63
N TYR A 27 -16.26 -3.03 4.51
CA TYR A 27 -15.24 -1.99 4.50
C TYR A 27 -13.83 -2.58 4.65
N LEU A 28 -13.60 -3.43 5.66
CA LEU A 28 -12.28 -4.05 5.89
C LEU A 28 -11.84 -4.91 4.69
N SER A 29 -12.78 -5.64 4.08
CA SER A 29 -12.51 -6.42 2.88
C SER A 29 -12.18 -5.53 1.68
N LYS A 30 -12.99 -4.49 1.43
CA LYS A 30 -12.79 -3.55 0.32
C LYS A 30 -11.52 -2.74 0.45
N ALA A 31 -11.14 -2.37 1.67
CA ALA A 31 -9.91 -1.64 1.97
C ALA A 31 -8.66 -2.55 1.97
N GLY A 32 -8.79 -3.86 1.74
CA GLY A 32 -7.67 -4.79 1.68
C GLY A 32 -7.07 -5.18 3.05
N VAL A 33 -7.69 -4.74 4.16
CA VAL A 33 -7.18 -5.00 5.52
C VAL A 33 -7.19 -6.51 5.82
N ILE A 34 -8.24 -7.20 5.42
CA ILE A 34 -8.36 -8.66 5.61
C ILE A 34 -7.25 -9.40 4.85
N ASP A 35 -6.96 -8.97 3.62
CA ASP A 35 -5.95 -9.60 2.77
C ASP A 35 -4.54 -9.40 3.33
N ALA A 36 -4.23 -8.18 3.80
CA ALA A 36 -2.97 -7.86 4.45
C ALA A 36 -2.76 -8.68 5.74
N LEU A 37 -3.77 -8.74 6.62
CA LEU A 37 -3.71 -9.55 7.84
C LEU A 37 -3.55 -11.05 7.52
N THR A 38 -4.23 -11.53 6.48
CA THR A 38 -4.13 -12.93 6.03
C THR A 38 -2.71 -13.26 5.58
N LYS A 39 -2.07 -12.40 4.78
CA LYS A 39 -0.68 -12.61 4.32
C LYS A 39 0.31 -12.68 5.47
N VAL A 40 0.16 -11.80 6.47
CA VAL A 40 1.04 -11.82 7.67
C VAL A 40 0.88 -13.13 8.44
N LEU A 41 -0.35 -13.61 8.62
CA LEU A 41 -0.62 -14.87 9.31
C LEU A 41 -0.14 -16.09 8.52
N VAL A 42 -0.29 -16.08 7.19
CA VAL A 42 0.27 -17.12 6.32
C VAL A 42 1.79 -17.14 6.40
N GLY A 43 2.46 -15.99 6.31
CA GLY A 43 3.91 -15.90 6.47
C GLY A 43 4.37 -16.46 7.81
N LEU A 44 3.70 -16.09 8.90
CA LEU A 44 3.99 -16.65 10.22
C LEU A 44 3.76 -18.18 10.27
N TYR A 45 2.75 -18.69 9.57
CA TYR A 45 2.47 -20.13 9.47
C TYR A 45 3.50 -20.87 8.63
N GLU A 46 4.08 -20.24 7.62
CA GLU A 46 5.08 -20.83 6.72
C GLU A 46 6.50 -20.78 7.30
N GLU A 47 6.78 -19.94 8.30
CA GLU A 47 8.10 -19.86 8.94
C GLU A 47 8.58 -21.24 9.42
N PRO A 48 9.72 -21.75 8.92
CA PRO A 48 10.23 -23.08 9.27
C PRO A 48 10.65 -23.16 10.74
N GLU A 49 11.19 -22.05 11.27
CA GLU A 49 11.44 -21.88 12.69
C GLU A 49 10.51 -20.79 13.23
N LYS A 50 9.54 -21.20 14.06
CA LYS A 50 8.58 -20.24 14.62
C LYS A 50 9.32 -19.23 15.50
N PRO A 51 9.09 -17.92 15.30
CA PRO A 51 9.72 -16.90 16.13
C PRO A 51 9.28 -17.08 17.58
N ALA A 52 10.22 -16.92 18.52
CA ALA A 52 9.94 -17.01 19.95
C ALA A 52 8.87 -16.00 20.40
N ASN A 53 8.77 -14.85 19.70
CA ASN A 53 7.71 -13.87 19.90
C ASN A 53 6.94 -13.59 18.60
N ALA A 54 5.80 -14.26 18.43
CA ALA A 54 4.92 -14.08 17.27
C ALA A 54 4.37 -12.64 17.14
N ILE A 55 4.17 -11.92 18.26
CA ILE A 55 3.67 -10.55 18.22
C ILE A 55 4.68 -9.60 17.60
N ASP A 56 5.97 -9.80 17.88
CA ASP A 56 7.02 -8.95 17.30
C ASP A 56 7.19 -9.20 15.81
N PHE A 57 7.08 -10.46 15.37
CA PHE A 57 7.00 -10.81 13.94
C PHE A 57 5.85 -10.06 13.25
N ILE A 58 4.63 -10.16 13.80
CA ILE A 58 3.45 -9.50 13.24
C ILE A 58 3.65 -7.97 13.15
N LYS A 59 4.21 -7.33 14.18
CA LYS A 59 4.51 -5.89 14.17
C LYS A 59 5.51 -5.52 13.07
N MET A 60 6.56 -6.31 12.90
CA MET A 60 7.57 -6.08 11.87
C MET A 60 6.98 -6.22 10.47
N THR A 61 6.20 -7.27 10.24
CA THR A 61 5.61 -7.58 8.93
C THR A 61 4.46 -6.65 8.56
N LEU A 62 3.66 -6.18 9.54
CA LEU A 62 2.66 -5.12 9.32
C LEU A 62 3.28 -3.72 9.17
N GLY A 63 4.46 -3.50 9.74
CA GLY A 63 5.23 -2.25 9.61
C GLY A 63 5.99 -2.12 8.30
N ALA A 64 6.18 -3.23 7.57
CA ALA A 64 6.66 -3.20 6.20
C ALA A 64 5.50 -2.76 5.29
N PRO A 65 5.65 -1.68 4.50
CA PRO A 65 4.57 -1.22 3.64
C PRO A 65 4.26 -2.28 2.59
N SER A 66 3.17 -3.03 2.81
CA SER A 66 2.63 -3.97 1.84
C SER A 66 2.17 -3.18 0.61
N GLY A 67 2.91 -3.29 -0.49
CA GLY A 67 2.66 -2.56 -1.74
C GLY A 67 3.86 -1.76 -2.24
N VAL A 68 4.94 -1.65 -1.47
CA VAL A 68 6.21 -1.13 -1.99
C VAL A 68 6.94 -2.28 -2.67
N ASP A 69 6.76 -2.37 -3.98
CA ASP A 69 7.60 -3.22 -4.82
C ASP A 69 9.00 -2.61 -4.86
N VAL A 70 9.85 -3.10 -3.95
CA VAL A 70 11.24 -2.64 -3.79
C VAL A 70 12.02 -2.84 -5.09
N ASP A 71 11.71 -3.87 -5.87
CA ASP A 71 12.40 -4.14 -7.12
C ASP A 71 11.91 -3.20 -8.23
N ALA A 72 10.62 -2.88 -8.28
CA ALA A 72 10.10 -1.82 -9.16
C ALA A 72 10.69 -0.45 -8.80
N LEU A 73 10.80 -0.10 -7.51
CA LEU A 73 11.42 1.15 -7.08
C LEU A 73 12.90 1.22 -7.42
N LYS A 74 13.64 0.11 -7.30
CA LYS A 74 15.05 0.05 -7.73
C LYS A 74 15.17 0.25 -9.24
N ALA A 75 14.33 -0.43 -10.03
CA ALA A 75 14.31 -0.29 -11.48
C ALA A 75 13.96 1.15 -11.92
N GLU A 76 12.98 1.78 -11.26
CA GLU A 76 12.63 3.18 -11.51
C GLU A 76 13.79 4.12 -11.13
N ASN A 77 14.46 3.89 -9.99
CA ASN A 77 15.60 4.69 -9.57
C ASN A 77 16.75 4.60 -10.58
N GLU A 78 17.04 3.40 -11.09
CA GLU A 78 18.06 3.17 -12.10
C GLU A 78 17.72 3.87 -13.42
N GLN A 79 16.47 3.77 -13.89
CA GLN A 79 16.02 4.49 -15.09
C GLN A 79 16.09 6.01 -14.94
N LEU A 80 15.73 6.54 -13.76
CA LEU A 80 15.82 7.98 -13.49
C LEU A 80 17.27 8.45 -13.48
N ARG A 81 18.19 7.68 -12.87
CA ARG A 81 19.63 7.98 -12.90
C ARG A 81 20.18 8.02 -14.32
N GLN A 82 19.87 7.01 -15.14
CA GLN A 82 20.29 6.99 -16.55
C GLN A 82 19.79 8.20 -17.34
N LYS A 83 18.54 8.61 -17.11
CA LYS A 83 17.97 9.82 -17.75
C LYS A 83 18.64 11.10 -17.28
N CYS A 84 18.95 11.22 -15.99
CA CYS A 84 19.71 12.36 -15.47
C CYS A 84 21.08 12.44 -16.13
N ASP A 85 21.83 11.33 -16.17
CA ASP A 85 23.16 11.28 -16.78
C ASP A 85 23.12 11.67 -18.27
N GLU A 86 22.13 11.16 -19.03
CA GLU A 86 21.93 11.54 -20.43
C GLU A 86 21.61 13.04 -20.61
N MET A 87 20.76 13.59 -19.75
CA MET A 87 20.39 15.00 -19.83
C MET A 87 21.56 15.91 -19.47
N GLU A 88 22.34 15.56 -18.46
CA GLU A 88 23.57 16.28 -18.09
C GLU A 88 24.58 16.28 -19.25
N LEU A 89 24.74 15.15 -19.95
CA LEU A 89 25.64 15.03 -21.09
C LEU A 89 25.18 15.90 -22.27
N LYS A 90 23.87 15.90 -22.57
CA LYS A 90 23.26 16.76 -23.60
C LYS A 90 23.38 18.25 -23.25
N LEU A 91 23.21 18.60 -21.97
CA LEU A 91 23.43 19.96 -21.47
C LEU A 91 24.87 20.41 -21.70
N ALA A 92 25.84 19.59 -21.29
CA ALA A 92 27.25 19.88 -21.47
C ALA A 92 27.62 20.05 -22.95
N GLU A 93 27.09 19.20 -23.85
CA GLU A 93 27.30 19.36 -25.29
C GLU A 93 26.66 20.63 -25.85
N ALA A 94 25.45 20.97 -25.40
CA ALA A 94 24.74 22.17 -25.86
C ALA A 94 25.45 23.44 -25.39
N GLU A 95 25.88 23.49 -24.12
CA GLU A 95 26.68 24.58 -23.56
C GLU A 95 28.00 24.74 -24.31
N LYS A 96 28.68 23.63 -24.63
CA LYS A 96 29.90 23.66 -25.44
C LYS A 96 29.63 24.23 -26.84
N LYS A 97 28.57 23.80 -27.52
CA LYS A 97 28.19 24.32 -28.85
C LYS A 97 27.79 25.80 -28.79
N LEU A 98 27.16 26.26 -27.71
CA LEU A 98 26.83 27.67 -27.49
C LEU A 98 28.06 28.53 -27.25
N ALA A 99 29.04 28.01 -26.51
CA ALA A 99 30.33 28.65 -26.29
C ALA A 99 31.17 28.71 -27.57
N GLU A 100 31.15 27.66 -28.40
CA GLU A 100 31.84 27.63 -29.70
C GLU A 100 31.11 28.44 -30.79
N GLY A 101 29.80 28.62 -30.65
CA GLY A 101 28.92 29.30 -31.60
C GLY A 101 28.64 30.77 -31.29
N SER A 102 29.28 31.32 -30.26
CA SER A 102 29.31 32.77 -30.01
C SER A 102 30.55 33.35 -30.70
N PRO A 103 30.46 33.78 -31.98
CA PRO A 103 31.47 34.69 -32.52
C PRO A 103 31.40 35.97 -31.70
N ASP A 104 32.55 36.45 -31.25
CA ASP A 104 32.73 37.79 -30.72
C ASP A 104 32.04 38.80 -31.67
N GLU A 105 30.93 39.40 -31.22
CA GLU A 105 30.44 40.70 -31.69
C GLU A 105 30.74 41.76 -30.62
#